data_AF-A0A848WC34-F1
#
_entry.id   AF-A0A848WC34-F1
#
_cell.length_a   1.000
_cell.length_b   1.000
_cell.length_c   1.000
_cell.angle_alpha   90.00
_cell.angle_beta   90.00
_cell.angle_gamma   90.00
#
_symmetry.space_group_name_H-M   'P 1'
#
loop_
_entity.id
_entity.type
_entity.pdbx_description
1 polymer ?
#
loop_
_entity_poly.entity_id
_entity_poly.type
_entity_poly.pdbx_seq_one_letter_code
_entity_poly.pdbx_strand_id
1 'polypeptide(L)'
;FLAFGVAFETPIAVVILTRMGIVSIEQLKHARPYVVVGAFVIAAIFTPPDVVSQLLLAFPLWLLYEVGLIISGWLGKSAEDEEPQSDSPPS
;
A
#
# COMPACT_ATOMS: atom_id res chain seq x y z
N PHE A 1 10.45 13.61 -10.13
CA PHE A 1 11.46 13.28 -9.11
C PHE A 1 10.88 13.28 -7.69
N LEU A 2 10.20 14.34 -7.24
CA LEU A 2 9.58 14.39 -5.90
C LEU A 2 8.59 13.23 -5.64
N ALA A 3 7.67 12.95 -6.58
CA ALA A 3 6.67 11.88 -6.44
C ALA A 3 7.29 10.48 -6.28
N PHE A 4 8.39 10.21 -6.97
CA PHE A 4 9.15 8.96 -6.79
C PHE A 4 9.77 8.90 -5.39
N GLY A 5 10.39 9.99 -4.92
CA GLY A 5 10.95 10.06 -3.56
C GLY A 5 9.94 9.74 -2.47
N VAL A 6 8.75 10.34 -2.56
CA VAL A 6 7.62 10.05 -1.64
C VAL A 6 7.14 8.60 -1.77
N ALA A 7 7.12 8.06 -2.98
CA ALA A 7 6.76 6.65 -3.18
C ALA A 7 7.80 5.69 -2.58
N PHE A 8 9.10 6.03 -2.59
CA PHE A 8 10.15 5.26 -1.94
C PHE A 8 10.02 5.22 -0.41
N GLU A 9 9.29 6.16 0.20
CA GLU A 9 8.96 6.13 1.63
C GLU A 9 7.78 5.20 1.95
N THR A 10 6.91 4.92 0.96
CA THR A 10 5.72 4.08 1.13
C THR A 10 6.04 2.67 1.68
N PRO A 11 7.06 1.93 1.20
CA PRO A 11 7.41 0.62 1.78
C PRO A 11 7.75 0.71 3.26
N ILE A 12 8.50 1.74 3.66
CA ILE A 12 8.91 1.94 5.06
C ILE A 12 7.69 2.30 5.92
N ALA A 13 6.83 3.20 5.43
CA ALA A 13 5.59 3.57 6.10
C ALA A 13 4.67 2.37 6.31
N VAL A 14 4.47 1.55 5.27
CA VAL A 14 3.67 0.31 5.35
C VAL A 14 4.23 -0.63 6.42
N VAL A 15 5.53 -0.90 6.41
CA VAL A 15 6.17 -1.78 7.41
C VAL A 15 5.99 -1.23 8.82
N ILE A 16 6.16 0.07 9.05
CA ILE A 16 6.00 0.69 10.36
C ILE A 16 4.54 0.61 10.82
N LEU A 17 3.58 0.98 9.96
CA LEU A 17 2.15 0.95 10.28
C LEU A 17 1.67 -0.47 10.63
N THR A 18 2.13 -1.47 9.89
CA THR A 18 1.81 -2.88 10.18
C THR A 18 2.49 -3.35 11.46
N ARG A 19 3.73 -2.93 11.71
CA ARG A 19 4.45 -3.31 12.94
C ARG A 19 3.88 -2.64 14.20
N MET A 20 3.28 -1.47 14.05
CA MET A 20 2.57 -0.77 15.13
C MET A 20 1.15 -1.30 15.36
N GLY A 21 0.66 -2.23 14.53
CA GLY A 21 -0.71 -2.76 14.60
C GLY A 21 -1.78 -1.77 14.13
N ILE A 22 -1.40 -0.65 13.51
CA ILE A 22 -2.36 0.36 13.02
C ILE A 22 -3.10 -0.15 11.78
N VAL A 23 -2.43 -0.94 10.95
CA VAL A 23 -3.00 -1.49 9.72
C VAL A 23 -2.59 -2.96 9.56
N SER A 24 -3.58 -3.83 9.39
CA SER A 24 -3.34 -5.26 9.13
C SER A 24 -2.87 -5.52 7.69
N ILE A 25 -2.20 -6.65 7.49
CA ILE A 25 -1.77 -7.10 6.16
C ILE A 25 -2.99 -7.32 5.24
N GLU A 26 -4.12 -7.78 5.77
CA GLU A 26 -5.35 -7.96 4.99
C GLU A 26 -5.94 -6.64 4.50
N GLN A 27 -5.98 -5.61 5.36
CA GLN A 27 -6.41 -4.28 4.96
C GLN A 27 -5.53 -3.71 3.85
N LEU A 28 -4.21 -3.91 3.93
CA LEU A 28 -3.29 -3.52 2.88
C LEU A 28 -3.55 -4.33 1.59
N LYS A 29 -3.77 -5.65 1.67
CA LYS A 29 -4.14 -6.44 0.50
C LYS A 29 -5.43 -5.92 -0.18
N HIS A 30 -6.43 -5.50 0.58
CA HIS A 30 -7.63 -4.86 0.03
C HIS A 30 -7.38 -3.45 -0.52
N ALA A 31 -6.36 -2.75 -0.04
CA ALA A 31 -5.98 -1.42 -0.51
C ALA A 31 -5.25 -1.41 -1.87
N ARG A 32 -4.79 -2.57 -2.38
CA ARG A 32 -4.09 -2.72 -3.68
C ARG A 32 -4.71 -1.92 -4.84
N PRO A 33 -6.01 -2.07 -5.17
CA PRO A 33 -6.62 -1.32 -6.27
C PRO A 33 -6.60 0.20 -6.05
N TYR A 34 -6.72 0.68 -4.80
CA TYR A 34 -6.64 2.11 -4.48
C TYR A 34 -5.24 2.66 -4.72
N VAL A 35 -4.20 1.90 -4.37
CA VAL A 35 -2.80 2.28 -4.63
C VAL A 35 -2.53 2.34 -6.13
N VAL A 36 -3.03 1.36 -6.90
CA VAL A 36 -2.90 1.36 -8.36
C VAL A 36 -3.58 2.60 -8.96
N VAL A 37 -4.82 2.89 -8.57
CA VAL A 37 -5.53 4.09 -9.05
C VAL A 37 -4.79 5.37 -8.66
N GLY A 38 -4.32 5.49 -7.42
CA GLY A 38 -3.52 6.62 -6.96
C GLY A 38 -2.23 6.81 -7.77
N ALA A 39 -1.53 5.72 -8.11
CA ALA A 39 -0.35 5.75 -8.95
C ALA A 39 -0.66 6.27 -10.37
N PHE A 40 -1.77 5.83 -10.97
CA PHE A 40 -2.24 6.34 -12.27
C PHE A 40 -2.64 7.81 -12.23
N VAL A 41 -3.29 8.27 -11.15
CA VAL A 41 -3.65 9.68 -10.96
C VAL A 41 -2.40 10.54 -10.85
N ILE A 42 -1.42 10.12 -10.04
CA ILE A 42 -0.13 10.80 -9.94
C ILE A 42 0.57 10.83 -11.31
N ALA A 43 0.61 9.70 -12.03
CA ALA A 43 1.19 9.65 -13.36
C ALA A 43 0.48 10.60 -14.35
N ALA A 44 -0.85 10.69 -14.31
CA ALA A 44 -1.63 11.59 -15.16
C ALA A 44 -1.38 13.09 -14.86
N ILE A 45 -1.02 13.43 -13.62
CA ILE A 45 -0.69 14.81 -13.23
C ILE A 45 0.71 15.20 -13.74
N PHE A 46 1.68 14.27 -13.66
CA PHE A 46 3.09 14.56 -13.95
C PHE A 46 3.51 14.29 -15.40
N THR A 47 2.81 13.41 -16.10
CA THR A 47 3.02 13.14 -17.53
C THR A 47 1.74 13.44 -18.29
N PRO A 48 1.79 14.10 -19.48
CA PRO A 48 0.63 14.21 -20.35
C PRO A 48 0.10 12.80 -20.70
N PRO A 49 -1.14 12.64 -21.22
CA PRO A 49 -1.86 11.37 -21.31
C PRO A 49 -1.26 10.44 -22.39
N ASP A 50 -0.01 10.04 -22.20
CA ASP A 50 0.64 8.96 -22.90
C ASP A 50 0.56 7.72 -22.00
N VAL A 51 -0.29 6.78 -22.41
CA VAL A 51 -0.57 5.52 -21.70
C VAL A 51 0.73 4.73 -21.47
N VAL A 52 1.68 4.78 -22.40
CA VAL A 52 2.95 4.05 -22.28
C VAL A 52 3.80 4.67 -21.17
N SER A 53 3.98 5.99 -21.19
CA SER A 53 4.68 6.71 -20.12
C SER A 53 3.98 6.58 -18.77
N GLN A 54 2.64 6.58 -18.73
CA GLN A 54 1.87 6.37 -17.50
C GLN A 54 2.09 4.97 -16.90
N LEU A 55 2.13 3.93 -17.72
CA LEU A 55 2.43 2.56 -17.27
C LEU A 55 3.87 2.43 -16.76
N LEU A 56 4.84 3.04 -17.46
CA LEU A 56 6.25 3.10 -17.03
C LEU A 56 6.43 3.79 -15.67
N LEU A 57 5.57 4.75 -15.33
CA LEU A 57 5.56 5.47 -14.05
C LEU A 57 4.75 4.73 -12.98
N ALA A 58 3.61 4.15 -13.32
CA ALA A 58 2.75 3.44 -12.38
C ALA A 58 3.38 2.10 -11.93
N PHE A 59 4.09 1.40 -12.81
CA PHE A 59 4.74 0.13 -12.51
C PHE A 59 5.72 0.20 -11.32
N PRO A 60 6.71 1.12 -11.27
CA PRO A 60 7.60 1.24 -10.12
C PRO A 60 6.88 1.67 -8.84
N LEU A 61 5.83 2.50 -8.92
CA LEU A 61 5.02 2.88 -7.75
C LEU A 61 4.29 1.67 -7.14
N TRP A 62 3.66 0.86 -8.00
CA TRP A 62 3.02 -0.38 -7.60
C TRP A 62 4.03 -1.39 -7.04
N LEU A 63 5.19 -1.53 -7.67
CA LEU A 63 6.26 -2.41 -7.21
C LEU A 63 6.74 -2.05 -5.80
N LEU A 64 6.91 -0.76 -5.50
CA LEU A 64 7.30 -0.30 -4.16
C LEU A 64 6.28 -0.67 -3.10
N TYR A 65 4.99 -0.51 -3.41
CA TYR A 65 3.92 -0.94 -2.53
C TYR A 65 3.95 -2.46 -2.28
N GLU A 66 4.12 -3.24 -3.34
CA GLU A 66 4.21 -4.70 -3.26
C GLU A 66 5.40 -5.15 -2.40
N VAL A 67 6.56 -4.51 -2.56
CA VAL A 67 7.75 -4.76 -1.75
C VAL A 67 7.47 -4.47 -0.27
N GLY A 68 6.85 -3.33 0.05
CA GLY A 68 6.46 -2.99 1.42
C GLY A 68 5.52 -4.04 2.02
N LEU A 69 4.53 -4.49 1.24
CA LEU A 69 3.59 -5.52 1.65
C LEU A 69 4.28 -6.87 1.90
N ILE A 70 5.16 -7.31 0.99
CA ILE A 70 5.91 -8.57 1.14
C ILE A 70 6.79 -8.51 2.39
N ILE A 71 7.53 -7.42 2.59
CA ILE A 71 8.37 -7.24 3.79
C ILE A 71 7.51 -7.23 5.04
N SER A 72 6.36 -6.55 5.04
CA SER A 72 5.44 -6.52 6.18
C SER A 72 4.89 -7.92 6.49
N GLY A 73 4.58 -8.73 5.48
CA GLY A 73 4.12 -10.11 5.66
C GLY A 73 5.21 -11.05 6.15
N TRP A 74 6.45 -10.84 5.71
CA TRP A 74 7.59 -11.66 6.15
C TRP A 74 8.01 -11.33 7.58
N LEU A 75 7.94 -10.05 7.96
CA LEU A 75 8.24 -9.56 9.31
C LEU A 75 7.07 -9.76 10.29
N GLY A 76 5.86 -9.82 9.76
CA GLY A 76 4.58 -9.89 10.48
C GLY A 76 4.02 -11.29 10.65
N LYS A 77 4.82 -12.36 10.54
CA LYS A 77 4.41 -13.75 10.89
C LYS A 77 4.08 -13.95 12.39
N SER A 78 3.65 -12.90 13.08
CA SER A 78 3.25 -12.84 14.48
C SER A 78 2.07 -11.88 14.71
N ALA A 79 1.36 -11.46 13.66
CA ALA A 79 0.11 -10.72 13.74
C ALA A 79 -0.96 -11.39 12.87
N GLU A 80 -1.14 -12.71 13.06
CA GLU A 80 -2.46 -13.32 12.89
C GLU A 80 -3.27 -12.93 14.15
N ASP A 81 -4.57 -12.72 13.95
CA ASP A 81 -5.59 -12.56 15.00
C ASP A 81 -5.75 -11.17 15.65
N GLU A 82 -6.22 -10.20 14.89
CA GLU A 82 -7.27 -9.33 15.45
C GLU A 82 -8.51 -9.45 14.56
N GLU A 83 -9.27 -10.51 14.83
CA GLU A 83 -10.71 -10.50 14.57
C GLU A 83 -11.27 -9.18 15.14
N PRO A 84 -12.07 -8.40 14.40
CA PRO A 84 -12.90 -7.39 15.02
C PRO A 84 -13.86 -8.10 15.97
N GLN A 85 -13.47 -8.09 17.25
CA GLN A 85 -14.16 -8.65 18.39
C GLN A 85 -15.58 -8.08 18.45
N SER A 86 -16.54 -8.91 18.01
CA SER A 86 -17.93 -8.97 18.46
C SER A 86 -18.54 -7.66 18.98
N ASP A 87 -19.08 -6.83 18.09
CA ASP A 87 -20.14 -5.90 18.48
C ASP A 87 -21.43 -6.71 18.66
N SER A 88 -21.61 -7.28 19.85
CA SER A 88 -22.91 -7.74 20.35
C SER A 88 -22.97 -7.61 21.86
N PRO A 89 -23.53 -6.51 22.40
CA PRO A 89 -23.99 -6.48 23.78
C PRO A 89 -25.41 -7.07 23.91
N PRO A 90 -25.70 -7.74 25.04
CA PRO A 90 -26.90 -8.56 25.24
C PRO A 90 -28.12 -7.71 25.61
N SER A 91 -29.30 -8.13 25.15
CA SER A 91 -30.60 -7.89 25.80
C SER A 91 -31.62 -8.92 25.31
#